data_AF-A0A9P8XRY1-F1
#
_entry.id   AF-A0A9P8XRY1-F1
#
_cell.length_a   1.000
_cell.length_b   1.000
_cell.length_c   1.000
_cell.angle_alpha   90.00
_cell.angle_beta   90.00
_cell.angle_gamma   90.00
#
_symmetry.space_group_name_H-M   'P 1'
#
loop_
_entity.id
_entity.type
_entity.pdbx_description
1 polymer ?
#
loop_
_entity_poly.entity_id
_entity_poly.type
_entity_poly.pdbx_seq_one_letter_code
_entity_poly.pdbx_strand_id
1 'polypeptide(L)'
;MKCAIPIRRPARLPTSPDTFGRTFERFLAQFDRASPRTELEARLIGVSVPVSIPYVHPRCVTFAKTSQRQTYLARTDEKWHHDLVARDTFEEFWQGPKRGAKTWIALFAAPQDGLHNGRNMDMEIWHAFALLIIKSPSGYGKHVVIWDCDCAEQLDLDDGHRMPRPRATHVLTGCQKELLRFIKKKKSSFRLWYNTDASWRYSGRCVQASMLKVKNWFSCGDLPYGGEKDARLNNCVELSLT
;
A
#
# COMPACT_ATOMS: atom_id res chain seq x y z
N MET A 1 25.33 27.37 26.48
CA MET A 1 25.79 26.76 25.20
C MET A 1 24.74 25.77 24.72
N LYS A 2 23.95 26.13 23.70
CA LYS A 2 22.96 25.22 23.09
C LYS A 2 23.63 24.54 21.89
N CYS A 3 23.82 23.23 21.97
CA CYS A 3 24.39 22.42 20.90
C CYS A 3 23.34 22.28 19.79
N ALA A 4 23.51 23.01 18.69
CA ALA A 4 22.64 22.90 17.53
C ALA A 4 22.95 21.59 16.80
N ILE A 5 22.01 20.64 16.86
CA ILE A 5 22.08 19.42 16.05
C ILE A 5 21.91 19.83 14.59
N PRO A 6 22.87 19.53 13.70
CA PRO A 6 22.75 19.88 12.29
C PRO A 6 21.55 19.13 11.68
N ILE A 7 20.60 19.90 11.17
CA ILE A 7 19.47 19.39 10.39
C ILE A 7 20.06 18.71 9.15
N ARG A 8 20.19 17.38 9.17
CA ARG A 8 20.55 16.61 7.98
C ARG A 8 19.46 16.87 6.94
N ARG A 9 19.86 17.49 5.81
CA ARG A 9 18.99 17.61 4.64
C ARG A 9 18.44 16.22 4.29
N PRO A 10 17.13 16.07 4.02
CA PRO A 10 16.57 14.83 3.50
C PRO A 10 17.41 14.32 2.34
N ALA A 11 17.72 13.02 2.34
CA ALA A 11 18.10 12.36 1.11
C ALA A 11 16.97 12.63 0.10
N ARG A 12 17.30 13.32 -1.01
CA ARG A 12 16.35 13.47 -2.12
C ARG A 12 15.98 12.07 -2.57
N LEU A 13 14.67 11.77 -2.58
CA LEU A 13 14.19 10.58 -3.25
C LEU A 13 14.61 10.64 -4.73
N PRO A 14 14.72 9.49 -5.39
CA PRO A 14 14.97 9.47 -6.82
C PRO A 14 13.83 10.24 -7.50
N THR A 15 14.12 11.46 -7.95
CA THR A 15 13.20 12.26 -8.78
C THR A 15 13.18 11.73 -10.22
N SER A 16 13.92 10.65 -10.52
CA SER A 16 13.91 10.03 -11.83
C SER A 16 12.84 8.94 -11.93
N PRO A 17 11.95 9.05 -12.92
CA PRO A 17 11.03 7.99 -13.37
C PRO A 17 11.64 6.59 -13.47
N ASP A 18 12.87 6.50 -13.99
CA ASP A 18 13.55 5.23 -14.32
C ASP A 18 13.83 4.35 -13.09
N THR A 19 13.85 4.99 -11.92
CA THR A 19 14.12 4.32 -10.65
C THR A 19 12.86 3.77 -9.99
N PHE A 20 11.65 4.26 -10.27
CA PHE A 20 10.46 3.87 -9.49
C PHE A 20 10.09 2.39 -9.66
N GLY A 21 9.93 1.91 -10.90
CA GLY A 21 9.54 0.53 -11.18
C GLY A 21 10.50 -0.53 -10.71
N ARG A 22 11.77 -0.38 -11.11
CA ARG A 22 12.85 -1.28 -10.69
C ARG A 22 13.03 -1.25 -9.17
N THR A 23 12.77 -0.12 -8.51
CA THR A 23 12.84 -0.06 -7.04
C THR A 23 11.73 -0.87 -6.40
N PHE A 24 10.48 -0.80 -6.90
CA PHE A 24 9.38 -1.61 -6.36
C PHE A 24 9.61 -3.10 -6.56
N GLU A 25 9.90 -3.52 -7.79
CA GLU A 25 10.11 -4.94 -8.11
C GLU A 25 11.27 -5.52 -7.29
N ARG A 26 12.43 -4.84 -7.29
CA ARG A 26 13.62 -5.30 -6.55
C ARG A 26 13.41 -5.28 -5.04
N PHE A 27 12.54 -4.40 -4.52
CA PHE A 27 12.13 -4.40 -3.12
C PHE A 27 11.21 -5.59 -2.80
N LEU A 28 10.15 -5.78 -3.58
CA LEU A 28 9.11 -6.79 -3.33
C LEU A 28 9.63 -8.21 -3.58
N ALA A 29 10.53 -8.42 -4.53
CA ALA A 29 11.15 -9.72 -4.83
C ALA A 29 11.94 -10.29 -3.64
N GLN A 30 12.31 -9.47 -2.65
CA GLN A 30 13.02 -9.93 -1.45
C GLN A 30 12.12 -10.71 -0.48
N PHE A 31 10.80 -10.63 -0.65
CA PHE A 31 9.80 -11.24 0.23
C PHE A 31 9.17 -12.51 -0.37
N ASP A 32 9.89 -13.19 -1.27
CA ASP A 32 9.39 -14.43 -1.87
C ASP A 32 9.21 -15.51 -0.80
N ARG A 33 7.95 -15.85 -0.53
CA ARG A 33 7.57 -16.87 0.45
C ARG A 33 7.98 -18.29 0.07
N ALA A 34 8.36 -18.54 -1.18
CA ALA A 34 8.90 -19.83 -1.60
C ALA A 34 10.37 -20.00 -1.18
N SER A 35 11.06 -18.90 -0.90
CA SER A 35 12.44 -18.92 -0.43
C SER A 35 12.55 -19.49 0.99
N PRO A 36 13.60 -20.25 1.32
CA PRO A 36 13.88 -20.68 2.68
C PRO A 36 13.99 -19.49 3.64
N ARG A 37 13.55 -19.68 4.89
CA ARG A 37 13.61 -18.65 5.93
C ARG A 37 15.02 -18.09 6.13
N THR A 38 16.04 -18.94 6.15
CA THR A 38 17.45 -18.53 6.29
C THR A 38 17.91 -17.59 5.18
N GLU A 39 17.42 -17.80 3.96
CA GLU A 39 17.75 -16.96 2.80
C GLU A 39 16.99 -15.61 2.84
N LEU A 40 15.79 -15.60 3.42
CA LEU A 40 15.07 -14.36 3.71
C LEU A 40 15.77 -13.57 4.82
N GLU A 41 16.24 -14.22 5.88
CA GLU A 41 16.99 -13.59 6.99
C GLU A 41 18.28 -12.94 6.49
N ALA A 42 18.99 -13.59 5.56
CA ALA A 42 20.19 -13.03 4.94
C ALA A 42 19.90 -11.79 4.07
N ARG A 43 18.78 -11.77 3.34
CA ARG A 43 18.41 -10.66 2.43
C ARG A 43 17.74 -9.49 3.15
N LEU A 44 16.89 -9.76 4.13
CA LEU A 44 16.04 -8.77 4.79
C LEU A 44 16.69 -8.21 6.06
N ILE A 45 17.90 -7.66 5.93
CA ILE A 45 18.65 -7.07 7.05
C ILE A 45 17.80 -6.01 7.75
N GLY A 46 17.65 -6.14 9.07
CA GLY A 46 16.86 -5.24 9.92
C GLY A 46 15.35 -5.48 9.87
N VAL A 47 14.88 -6.54 9.22
CA VAL A 47 13.47 -6.98 9.25
C VAL A 47 13.41 -8.32 9.99
N SER A 48 12.50 -8.44 10.96
CA SER A 48 12.29 -9.71 11.64
C SER A 48 11.57 -10.67 10.71
N VAL A 49 12.20 -11.79 10.36
CA VAL A 49 11.57 -12.81 9.51
C VAL A 49 10.70 -13.71 10.38
N PRO A 50 9.36 -13.72 10.18
CA PRO A 50 8.45 -14.50 11.00
C PRO A 50 8.57 -16.00 10.72
N VAL A 51 8.13 -16.83 11.68
CA VAL A 51 8.04 -18.29 11.50
C VAL A 51 7.07 -18.65 10.36
N SER A 52 5.92 -17.97 10.29
CA SER A 52 4.95 -18.11 9.21
C SER A 52 5.03 -16.91 8.27
N ILE A 53 5.37 -17.16 7.00
CA ILE A 53 5.67 -16.10 6.03
C ILE A 53 4.39 -15.67 5.30
N PRO A 54 3.99 -14.39 5.38
CA PRO A 54 2.79 -13.90 4.69
C PRO A 54 3.01 -13.87 3.18
N TYR A 55 1.91 -13.82 2.41
CA TYR A 55 2.03 -13.58 0.97
C TYR A 55 2.31 -12.10 0.73
N VAL A 56 3.50 -11.77 0.22
CA VAL A 56 3.79 -10.45 -0.34
C VAL A 56 3.69 -10.55 -1.85
N HIS A 57 2.88 -9.69 -2.47
CA HIS A 57 2.75 -9.66 -3.92
C HIS A 57 4.07 -9.15 -4.54
N PRO A 58 4.66 -9.87 -5.52
CA PRO A 58 6.03 -9.59 -5.98
C PRO A 58 6.15 -8.33 -6.85
N ARG A 59 5.04 -7.77 -7.31
CA ARG A 59 5.01 -6.62 -8.23
C ARG A 59 4.15 -5.51 -7.66
N CYS A 60 4.47 -4.28 -8.01
CA CYS A 60 3.62 -3.15 -7.65
C CYS A 60 2.29 -3.24 -8.39
N VAL A 61 1.19 -2.95 -7.70
CA VAL A 61 -0.14 -2.93 -8.31
C VAL A 61 -0.50 -1.50 -8.69
N THR A 62 -0.99 -1.30 -9.92
CA THR A 62 -1.33 0.04 -10.42
C THR A 62 -2.68 0.09 -11.09
N PHE A 63 -2.99 -0.90 -11.93
CA PHE A 63 -4.10 -0.77 -12.86
C PHE A 63 -5.35 -1.51 -12.36
N ALA A 64 -6.52 -0.92 -12.49
CA ALA A 64 -7.76 -1.60 -12.17
C ALA A 64 -8.04 -2.77 -13.13
N LYS A 65 -7.61 -2.65 -14.39
CA LYS A 65 -7.83 -3.64 -15.45
C LYS A 65 -6.75 -3.55 -16.55
N THR A 66 -6.62 -4.63 -17.31
CA THR A 66 -5.65 -4.73 -18.42
C THR A 66 -5.83 -3.64 -19.46
N SER A 67 -7.07 -3.26 -19.80
CA SER A 67 -7.30 -2.20 -20.79
C SER A 67 -6.82 -0.83 -20.32
N GLN A 68 -6.89 -0.54 -19.01
CA GLN A 68 -6.31 0.69 -18.45
C GLN A 68 -4.79 0.67 -18.60
N ARG A 69 -4.12 -0.45 -18.27
CA ARG A 69 -2.68 -0.63 -18.50
C ARG A 69 -2.30 -0.33 -19.95
N GLN A 70 -3.03 -0.89 -20.91
CA GLN A 70 -2.77 -0.65 -22.35
C GLN A 70 -2.93 0.81 -22.73
N THR A 71 -3.97 1.49 -22.23
CA THR A 71 -4.15 2.93 -22.47
C THR A 71 -2.99 3.75 -21.92
N TYR A 72 -2.49 3.42 -20.72
CA TYR A 72 -1.32 4.11 -20.14
C TYR A 72 -0.05 3.85 -20.96
N LEU A 73 0.21 2.58 -21.34
CA LEU A 73 1.38 2.23 -22.15
C LEU A 73 1.38 2.90 -23.52
N ALA A 74 0.20 3.12 -24.12
CA ALA A 74 0.07 3.79 -25.41
C ALA A 74 0.26 5.32 -25.34
N ARG A 75 0.19 5.91 -24.15
CA ARG A 75 0.23 7.38 -23.93
C ARG A 75 1.51 7.87 -23.26
N THR A 76 2.32 6.95 -22.74
CA THR A 76 3.50 7.30 -21.95
C THR A 76 4.75 7.17 -22.79
N ASP A 77 5.70 8.07 -22.53
CA ASP A 77 7.02 8.02 -23.16
C ASP A 77 7.69 6.66 -22.91
N GLU A 78 8.55 6.23 -23.84
CA GLU A 78 9.32 4.98 -23.73
C GLU A 78 10.04 4.85 -22.38
N LYS A 79 10.42 5.98 -21.78
CA LYS A 79 11.02 6.09 -20.45
C LYS A 79 10.21 5.37 -19.35
N TRP A 80 8.89 5.50 -19.37
CA TRP A 80 8.00 4.89 -18.38
C TRP A 80 7.53 3.49 -18.76
N HIS A 81 7.69 3.12 -20.03
CA HIS A 81 7.12 1.89 -20.58
C HIS A 81 7.59 0.64 -19.82
N HIS A 82 8.89 0.52 -19.57
CA HIS A 82 9.45 -0.64 -18.84
C HIS A 82 8.90 -0.77 -17.42
N ASP A 83 8.74 0.35 -16.71
CA ASP A 83 8.18 0.36 -15.37
C ASP A 83 6.70 -0.08 -15.41
N LEU A 84 5.89 0.55 -16.26
CA LEU A 84 4.45 0.27 -16.34
C LEU A 84 4.15 -1.17 -16.79
N VAL A 85 4.99 -1.74 -17.67
CA VAL A 85 4.89 -3.16 -18.05
C VAL A 85 5.18 -4.10 -16.88
N ALA A 86 6.08 -3.69 -15.96
CA ALA A 86 6.44 -4.44 -14.76
C ALA A 86 5.42 -4.30 -13.61
N ARG A 87 4.28 -3.63 -13.82
CA ARG A 87 3.21 -3.49 -12.82
C ARG A 87 1.98 -4.34 -13.11
N ASP A 88 1.36 -4.79 -12.03
CA ASP A 88 0.21 -5.69 -12.06
C ASP A 88 -1.11 -4.91 -11.93
N THR A 89 -2.16 -5.57 -12.42
CA THR A 89 -3.55 -5.17 -12.28
C THR A 89 -4.13 -5.68 -10.95
N PHE A 90 -5.31 -5.17 -10.57
CA PHE A 90 -6.02 -5.69 -9.40
C PHE A 90 -6.38 -7.17 -9.54
N GLU A 91 -6.68 -7.64 -10.76
CA GLU A 91 -7.00 -9.04 -11.01
C GLU A 91 -5.76 -9.93 -10.87
N GLU A 92 -4.62 -9.53 -11.46
CA GLU A 92 -3.34 -10.25 -11.32
C GLU A 92 -2.92 -10.33 -9.84
N PHE A 93 -3.05 -9.21 -9.09
CA PHE A 93 -2.89 -9.23 -7.64
C PHE A 93 -3.86 -10.21 -6.99
N TRP A 94 -5.15 -10.20 -7.33
CA TRP A 94 -6.13 -11.03 -6.66
C TRP A 94 -5.92 -12.53 -6.90
N GLN A 95 -5.52 -12.89 -8.13
CA GLN A 95 -5.33 -14.27 -8.59
C GLN A 95 -3.96 -14.87 -8.22
N GLY A 96 -2.97 -14.05 -7.85
CA GLY A 96 -1.63 -14.55 -7.50
C GLY A 96 -1.65 -15.64 -6.40
N PRO A 97 -0.59 -16.44 -6.26
CA PRO A 97 -0.59 -17.74 -5.58
C PRO A 97 -0.70 -17.66 -4.04
N LYS A 98 -1.89 -17.36 -3.52
CA LYS A 98 -2.17 -17.13 -2.08
C LYS A 98 -2.66 -18.37 -1.34
N ARG A 99 -2.49 -19.57 -1.90
CA ARG A 99 -2.94 -20.82 -1.27
C ARG A 99 -2.30 -20.95 0.11
N GLY A 100 -3.11 -21.25 1.13
CA GLY A 100 -2.68 -21.36 2.53
C GLY A 100 -2.52 -20.03 3.28
N ALA A 101 -2.15 -18.94 2.59
CA ALA A 101 -1.85 -17.66 3.24
C ALA A 101 -3.06 -17.06 3.96
N LYS A 102 -2.85 -16.57 5.18
CA LYS A 102 -3.83 -15.86 6.02
C LYS A 102 -3.72 -14.34 5.88
N THR A 103 -2.54 -13.86 5.48
CA THR A 103 -2.17 -12.45 5.36
C THR A 103 -1.60 -12.21 3.97
N TRP A 104 -2.16 -11.23 3.26
CA TRP A 104 -1.72 -10.80 1.94
C TRP A 104 -1.29 -9.34 2.02
N ILE A 105 -0.10 -9.03 1.53
CA ILE A 105 0.47 -7.70 1.50
C ILE A 105 0.73 -7.34 0.05
N ALA A 106 0.38 -6.12 -0.34
CA ALA A 106 0.71 -5.58 -1.64
C ALA A 106 1.07 -4.11 -1.52
N LEU A 107 1.91 -3.65 -2.43
CA LEU A 107 2.24 -2.25 -2.60
C LEU A 107 1.51 -1.75 -3.84
N PHE A 108 0.80 -0.64 -3.69
CA PHE A 108 0.11 0.03 -4.77
C PHE A 108 0.84 1.32 -5.08
N ALA A 109 0.91 1.66 -6.37
CA ALA A 109 1.34 2.97 -6.82
C ALA A 109 0.51 3.36 -8.03
N ALA A 110 -0.14 4.51 -8.00
CA ALA A 110 -0.99 4.98 -9.07
C ALA A 110 -0.85 6.50 -9.25
N PRO A 111 -1.13 7.03 -10.45
CA PRO A 111 -1.26 8.47 -10.63
C PRO A 111 -2.38 9.00 -9.72
N GLN A 112 -2.13 10.11 -9.04
CA GLN A 112 -3.14 10.75 -8.23
C GLN A 112 -4.00 11.68 -9.10
N ASP A 113 -5.17 11.19 -9.50
CA ASP A 113 -6.16 12.04 -10.18
C ASP A 113 -6.58 13.19 -9.26
N GLY A 114 -6.22 14.44 -9.61
CA GLY A 114 -6.95 15.63 -9.15
C GLY A 114 -6.40 16.40 -7.94
N LEU A 115 -5.09 16.44 -7.68
CA LEU A 115 -4.53 17.45 -6.75
C LEU A 115 -4.19 18.80 -7.41
N HIS A 116 -4.25 18.89 -8.75
CA HIS A 116 -3.97 20.14 -9.46
C HIS A 116 -5.11 20.48 -10.41
N ASN A 117 -5.83 21.55 -10.08
CA ASN A 117 -6.88 22.19 -10.87
C ASN A 117 -6.42 22.51 -12.31
N GLY A 118 -6.52 21.54 -13.22
CA GLY A 118 -6.42 21.76 -14.65
C GLY A 118 -5.07 22.25 -15.18
N ARG A 119 -3.95 21.93 -14.52
CA ARG A 119 -2.60 22.27 -15.04
C ARG A 119 -1.70 21.03 -15.08
N ASN A 120 -1.37 20.63 -16.30
CA ASN A 120 -0.35 19.66 -16.74
C ASN A 120 -0.48 18.21 -16.25
N MET A 121 -0.93 17.33 -17.15
CA MET A 121 -0.76 15.87 -17.03
C MET A 121 0.72 15.44 -17.05
N ASP A 122 1.65 16.32 -17.42
CA ASP A 122 3.09 16.04 -17.46
C ASP A 122 3.73 15.91 -16.06
N MET A 123 2.98 16.25 -15.00
CA MET A 123 3.41 16.09 -13.60
C MET A 123 2.46 15.14 -12.84
N GLU A 124 2.12 13.99 -13.41
CA GLU A 124 1.43 12.92 -12.68
C GLU A 124 2.24 12.57 -11.42
N ILE A 125 1.82 13.10 -10.26
CA ILE A 125 2.39 12.74 -8.97
C ILE A 125 1.93 11.32 -8.69
N TRP A 126 2.87 10.39 -8.84
CA TRP A 126 2.66 9.01 -8.46
C TRP A 126 2.57 8.92 -6.94
N HIS A 127 1.44 8.40 -6.47
CA HIS A 127 1.21 8.16 -5.06
C HIS A 127 1.30 6.67 -4.74
N ALA A 128 1.98 6.32 -3.66
CA ALA A 128 2.17 4.94 -3.23
C ALA A 128 1.53 4.69 -1.86
N PHE A 129 0.77 3.61 -1.75
CA PHE A 129 0.13 3.15 -0.51
C PHE A 129 0.28 1.64 -0.36
N ALA A 130 0.18 1.13 0.87
CA ALA A 130 0.27 -0.29 1.15
C ALA A 130 -1.14 -0.88 1.42
N LEU A 131 -1.36 -2.10 0.96
CA LEU A 131 -2.58 -2.87 1.20
C LEU A 131 -2.26 -4.12 2.02
N LEU A 132 -3.06 -4.36 3.05
CA LEU A 132 -3.09 -5.61 3.81
C LEU A 132 -4.46 -6.25 3.68
N ILE A 133 -4.50 -7.56 3.46
CA ILE A 133 -5.73 -8.37 3.54
C ILE A 133 -5.47 -9.51 4.53
N ILE A 134 -6.24 -9.55 5.61
CA ILE A 134 -6.14 -10.57 6.66
C ILE A 134 -7.42 -11.41 6.68
N LYS A 135 -7.28 -12.72 6.76
CA LYS A 135 -8.42 -13.63 6.99
C LYS A 135 -8.94 -13.49 8.42
N SER A 136 -10.27 -13.47 8.57
CA SER A 136 -10.90 -13.61 9.88
C SER A 136 -10.55 -14.98 10.51
N PRO A 137 -10.42 -15.09 11.84
CA PRO A 137 -10.20 -16.38 12.53
C PRO A 137 -11.27 -17.42 12.23
N SER A 138 -12.52 -16.99 12.06
CA SER A 138 -13.64 -17.87 11.72
C SER A 138 -13.56 -18.45 10.30
N GLY A 139 -12.60 -18.01 9.48
CA GLY A 139 -12.51 -18.34 8.06
C GLY A 139 -13.50 -17.57 7.18
N TYR A 140 -14.52 -16.94 7.77
CA TYR A 140 -15.53 -16.14 7.09
C TYR A 140 -15.19 -14.66 7.13
N GLY A 141 -15.12 -14.04 5.96
CA GLY A 141 -14.83 -12.62 5.79
C GLY A 141 -13.33 -12.29 5.84
N LYS A 142 -13.03 -11.03 5.53
CA LYS A 142 -11.67 -10.49 5.47
C LYS A 142 -11.58 -9.11 6.13
N HIS A 143 -10.40 -8.75 6.59
CA HIS A 143 -10.05 -7.41 7.01
C HIS A 143 -9.14 -6.82 5.94
N VAL A 144 -9.58 -5.75 5.31
CA VAL A 144 -8.81 -5.01 4.30
C VAL A 144 -8.30 -3.75 4.97
N VAL A 145 -6.99 -3.52 4.95
CA VAL A 145 -6.36 -2.33 5.52
C VAL A 145 -5.67 -1.59 4.40
N ILE A 146 -6.06 -0.33 4.19
CA ILE A 146 -5.36 0.60 3.31
C ILE A 146 -4.50 1.48 4.22
N TRP A 147 -3.19 1.35 4.08
CA TRP A 147 -2.26 2.25 4.74
C TRP A 147 -1.75 3.25 3.74
N ASP A 148 -2.23 4.47 3.89
CA ASP A 148 -1.86 5.63 3.09
C ASP A 148 -1.12 6.63 3.98
N CYS A 149 0.11 6.97 3.63
CA CYS A 149 0.91 7.96 4.34
C CYS A 149 0.39 9.39 4.16
N ASP A 150 -0.36 9.65 3.08
CA ASP A 150 -1.03 10.90 2.79
C ASP A 150 -2.54 10.75 3.11
N CYS A 151 -2.82 10.25 4.32
CA CYS A 151 -4.18 9.97 4.77
C CYS A 151 -5.08 11.22 4.73
N ALA A 152 -6.38 11.04 4.53
CA ALA A 152 -7.33 12.15 4.40
C ALA A 152 -7.34 13.09 5.62
N GLU A 153 -7.21 14.40 5.38
CA GLU A 153 -7.26 15.46 6.41
C GLU A 153 -8.58 15.46 7.20
N GLN A 154 -9.66 15.00 6.56
CA GLN A 154 -10.99 14.90 7.18
C GLN A 154 -11.06 13.93 8.36
N LEU A 155 -10.00 13.17 8.62
CA LEU A 155 -9.85 12.31 9.78
C LEU A 155 -9.19 13.03 10.98
N ASP A 156 -8.62 14.22 10.77
CA ASP A 156 -7.95 15.02 11.79
C ASP A 156 -8.92 15.92 12.57
N LEU A 157 -10.13 15.46 12.85
CA LEU A 157 -11.08 16.27 13.62
C LEU A 157 -10.51 16.52 15.04
N ASP A 158 -9.89 17.68 15.19
CA ASP A 158 -9.18 18.23 16.36
C ASP A 158 -10.13 18.55 17.53
N ASP A 159 -11.46 18.52 17.32
CA ASP A 159 -12.45 18.93 18.32
C ASP A 159 -13.13 17.75 19.05
N GLY A 160 -12.39 16.67 19.34
CA GLY A 160 -12.89 15.58 20.21
C GLY A 160 -14.03 14.71 19.63
N HIS A 161 -14.50 15.01 18.42
CA HIS A 161 -15.52 14.25 17.70
C HIS A 161 -14.92 13.50 16.51
N ARG A 162 -14.00 12.58 16.78
CA ARG A 162 -13.62 11.57 15.78
C ARG A 162 -14.87 10.79 15.40
N MET A 163 -15.32 10.88 14.14
CA MET A 163 -16.38 10.00 13.67
C MET A 163 -15.89 8.56 13.83
N PRO A 164 -16.59 7.71 14.60
CA PRO A 164 -16.07 6.38 14.92
C PRO A 164 -15.93 5.49 13.68
N ARG A 165 -16.72 5.77 12.63
CA ARG A 165 -16.69 5.06 11.34
C ARG A 165 -17.00 5.98 10.15
N PRO A 166 -16.00 6.70 9.61
CA PRO A 166 -16.23 7.55 8.45
C PRO A 166 -16.60 6.75 7.21
N ARG A 167 -17.38 7.34 6.31
CA ARG A 167 -17.78 6.68 5.06
C ARG A 167 -16.57 6.53 4.14
N ALA A 168 -16.39 5.32 3.59
CA ALA A 168 -15.27 5.04 2.70
C ALA A 168 -15.24 5.93 1.46
N THR A 169 -16.39 6.37 0.98
CA THR A 169 -16.52 7.28 -0.18
C THR A 169 -15.97 8.68 0.06
N HIS A 170 -15.91 9.13 1.32
CA HIS A 170 -15.36 10.42 1.71
C HIS A 170 -13.85 10.35 1.95
N VAL A 171 -13.36 9.19 2.43
CA VAL A 171 -11.96 9.02 2.82
C VAL A 171 -11.07 8.55 1.67
N LEU A 172 -11.50 7.53 0.92
CA LEU A 172 -10.68 6.97 -0.16
C LEU A 172 -10.66 7.90 -1.37
N THR A 173 -9.60 7.86 -2.17
CA THR A 173 -9.48 8.64 -3.42
C THR A 173 -9.01 7.78 -4.59
N GLY A 174 -9.17 8.28 -5.83
CA GLY A 174 -8.65 7.67 -7.07
C GLY A 174 -8.63 6.13 -7.11
N CYS A 175 -7.42 5.57 -7.24
CA CYS A 175 -7.14 4.13 -7.27
C CYS A 175 -7.72 3.34 -6.06
N GLN A 176 -7.80 3.94 -4.87
CA GLN A 176 -8.33 3.28 -3.68
C GLN A 176 -9.85 3.06 -3.80
N LYS A 177 -10.59 4.03 -4.36
CA LYS A 177 -12.03 3.85 -4.66
C LYS A 177 -12.24 2.74 -5.67
N GLU A 178 -11.41 2.68 -6.71
CA GLU A 178 -11.47 1.60 -7.72
C GLU A 178 -11.18 0.23 -7.10
N LEU A 179 -10.15 0.14 -6.27
CA LEU A 179 -9.80 -1.06 -5.53
C LEU A 179 -10.95 -1.51 -4.62
N LEU A 180 -11.59 -0.57 -3.90
CA LEU A 180 -12.74 -0.88 -3.06
C LEU A 180 -13.90 -1.47 -3.89
N ARG A 181 -14.23 -0.87 -5.05
CA ARG A 181 -15.24 -1.40 -5.96
C ARG A 181 -14.88 -2.80 -6.46
N PHE A 182 -13.61 -3.03 -6.78
CA PHE A 182 -13.11 -4.33 -7.19
C PHE A 182 -13.26 -5.39 -6.08
N ILE A 183 -12.86 -5.07 -4.85
CA ILE A 183 -12.97 -5.99 -3.71
C ILE A 183 -14.44 -6.32 -3.42
N LYS A 184 -15.35 -5.33 -3.43
CA LYS A 184 -16.80 -5.55 -3.27
C LYS A 184 -17.37 -6.53 -4.30
N LYS A 185 -16.88 -6.51 -5.54
CA LYS A 185 -17.27 -7.47 -6.58
C LYS A 185 -16.73 -8.88 -6.34
N LYS A 186 -15.54 -9.01 -5.74
CA LYS A 186 -14.88 -10.31 -5.51
C LYS A 186 -15.27 -10.96 -4.18
N LYS A 187 -15.67 -10.18 -3.18
CA LYS A 187 -16.06 -10.65 -1.84
C LYS A 187 -17.19 -9.81 -1.28
N SER A 188 -18.22 -10.50 -0.83
CA SER A 188 -19.42 -9.90 -0.23
C SER A 188 -19.23 -9.46 1.22
N SER A 189 -18.32 -10.11 1.99
CA SER A 189 -18.11 -9.81 3.41
C SER A 189 -16.64 -9.46 3.69
N PHE A 190 -16.40 -8.19 4.02
CA PHE A 190 -15.13 -7.70 4.54
C PHE A 190 -15.33 -6.43 5.37
N ARG A 191 -14.40 -6.17 6.28
CA ARG A 191 -14.26 -4.92 7.02
C ARG A 191 -13.12 -4.11 6.39
N LEU A 192 -13.30 -2.81 6.27
CA LEU A 192 -12.31 -1.90 5.69
C LEU A 192 -11.71 -1.02 6.79
N TRP A 193 -10.39 -0.98 6.85
CA TRP A 193 -9.61 -0.19 7.79
C TRP A 193 -8.74 0.79 7.02
N TYR A 194 -8.54 1.97 7.57
CA TYR A 194 -7.77 3.02 6.92
C TYR A 194 -6.86 3.74 7.92
N ASN A 195 -5.63 4.02 7.50
CA ASN A 195 -4.63 4.71 8.31
C ASN A 195 -5.06 6.14 8.68
N THR A 196 -4.85 6.52 9.93
CA THR A 196 -5.05 7.87 10.45
C THR A 196 -3.74 8.51 10.92
N ASP A 197 -2.61 7.83 10.77
CA ASP A 197 -1.30 8.39 11.10
C ASP A 197 -0.89 9.42 10.04
N ALA A 198 -0.98 10.70 10.39
CA ALA A 198 -0.65 11.83 9.53
C ALA A 198 0.85 12.22 9.57
N SER A 199 1.70 11.50 10.33
CA SER A 199 3.11 11.88 10.52
C SER A 199 3.96 11.93 9.25
N TRP A 200 3.49 11.29 8.17
CA TRP A 200 4.15 11.26 6.86
C TRP A 200 3.46 12.11 5.79
N ARG A 201 2.34 12.75 6.13
CA ARG A 201 1.51 13.47 5.15
C ARG A 201 2.31 14.63 4.54
N TYR A 202 2.21 14.79 3.22
CA TYR A 202 2.87 15.82 2.43
C TYR A 202 4.41 15.82 2.54
N SER A 203 5.01 14.75 3.07
CA SER A 203 6.46 14.63 3.16
C SER A 203 7.13 14.39 1.81
N GLY A 204 6.34 14.06 0.78
CA GLY A 204 6.83 13.59 -0.52
C GLY A 204 7.52 12.22 -0.44
N ARG A 205 7.35 11.47 0.67
CA ARG A 205 8.03 10.18 0.91
C ARG A 205 7.11 8.97 0.88
N CYS A 206 6.05 9.02 0.09
CA CYS A 206 5.01 7.99 0.07
C CYS A 206 5.54 6.58 -0.25
N VAL A 207 6.49 6.49 -1.19
CA VAL A 207 7.17 5.23 -1.53
C VAL A 207 7.90 4.63 -0.33
N GLN A 208 8.78 5.42 0.29
CA GLN A 208 9.60 4.97 1.42
C GLN A 208 8.71 4.56 2.60
N ALA A 209 7.69 5.36 2.89
CA ALA A 209 6.78 5.13 4.01
C ALA A 209 5.96 3.85 3.79
N SER A 210 5.44 3.65 2.58
CA SER A 210 4.68 2.45 2.22
C SER A 210 5.54 1.19 2.19
N MET A 211 6.79 1.25 1.70
CA MET A 211 7.74 0.13 1.78
C MET A 211 8.09 -0.23 3.23
N LEU A 212 8.27 0.78 4.11
CA LEU A 212 8.49 0.54 5.53
C LEU A 212 7.25 -0.14 6.15
N LYS A 213 6.05 0.26 5.76
CA LYS A 213 4.83 -0.39 6.22
C LYS A 213 4.73 -1.84 5.76
N VAL A 214 5.12 -2.15 4.52
CA VAL A 214 5.22 -3.53 4.01
C VAL A 214 6.17 -4.37 4.87
N LYS A 215 7.37 -3.86 5.20
CA LYS A 215 8.34 -4.53 6.10
C LYS A 215 7.74 -4.78 7.50
N ASN A 216 7.06 -3.78 8.05
CA ASN A 216 6.44 -3.89 9.37
C ASN A 216 5.34 -4.96 9.38
N TRP A 217 4.44 -4.96 8.40
CA TRP A 217 3.41 -6.00 8.28
C TRP A 217 3.97 -7.38 7.98
N PHE A 218 5.03 -7.47 7.17
CA PHE A 218 5.73 -8.73 6.93
C PHE A 218 6.25 -9.33 8.24
N SER A 219 6.86 -8.50 9.09
CA SER A 219 7.40 -8.90 10.40
C SER A 219 6.33 -9.42 11.36
N CYS A 220 5.05 -9.08 11.16
CA CYS A 220 3.94 -9.61 11.96
C CYS A 220 3.57 -11.07 11.63
N GLY A 221 4.04 -11.61 10.50
CA GLY A 221 3.80 -13.00 10.11
C GLY A 221 2.45 -13.30 9.47
N ASP A 222 2.31 -14.55 9.03
CA ASP A 222 1.09 -15.08 8.40
C ASP A 222 0.10 -15.57 9.44
N LEU A 223 -0.55 -14.62 10.12
CA LEU A 223 -1.53 -14.89 11.17
C LEU A 223 -2.93 -14.40 10.77
N PRO A 224 -4.01 -15.07 11.21
CA PRO A 224 -5.36 -14.55 11.03
C PRO A 224 -5.53 -13.24 11.83
N TYR A 225 -6.64 -12.54 11.63
CA TYR A 225 -6.93 -11.30 12.35
C TYR A 225 -6.97 -11.52 13.87
N GLY A 226 -6.19 -10.75 14.62
CA GLY A 226 -5.97 -10.92 16.07
C GLY A 226 -6.98 -10.22 16.97
N GLY A 227 -8.09 -9.70 16.42
CA GLY A 227 -9.04 -8.89 17.17
C GLY A 227 -8.63 -7.42 17.25
N GLU A 228 -9.28 -6.65 18.13
CA GLU A 228 -9.12 -5.18 18.19
C GLU A 228 -7.70 -4.71 18.53
N LYS A 229 -6.89 -5.57 19.17
CA LYS A 229 -5.49 -5.32 19.53
C LYS A 229 -4.50 -5.82 18.47
N ASP A 230 -4.97 -6.16 17.27
CA ASP A 230 -4.10 -6.57 16.18
C ASP A 230 -3.15 -5.43 15.81
N ALA A 231 -1.86 -5.60 16.10
CA ALA A 231 -0.84 -4.57 15.89
C ALA A 231 -0.75 -4.08 14.43
N ARG A 232 -1.24 -4.87 13.46
CA ARG A 232 -1.29 -4.48 12.04
C ARG A 232 -2.31 -3.36 11.79
N LEU A 233 -3.26 -3.15 12.70
CA LEU A 233 -4.28 -2.09 12.67
C LEU A 233 -3.92 -0.87 13.52
N ASN A 234 -2.72 -0.80 14.11
CA ASN A 234 -2.30 0.38 14.84
C ASN A 234 -2.45 1.65 13.96
N ASN A 235 -3.03 2.70 14.55
CA ASN A 235 -3.38 3.95 13.88
C ASN A 235 -4.35 3.77 12.70
N CYS A 236 -5.26 2.80 12.75
CA CYS A 236 -6.30 2.65 11.73
C CYS A 236 -7.69 2.80 12.34
N VAL A 237 -8.62 3.34 11.55
CA VAL A 237 -10.06 3.37 11.86
C VAL A 237 -10.82 2.50 10.88
N GLU A 238 -11.93 1.91 11.34
CA GLU A 238 -12.83 1.18 10.46
C GLU A 238 -13.67 2.16 9.65
N LEU A 239 -13.77 1.95 8.33
CA LEU A 239 -14.59 2.74 7.44
C LEU A 239 -15.96 2.07 7.21
N SER A 240 -17.03 2.87 7.18
CA SER A 240 -18.34 2.40 6.73
C SER A 240 -18.35 2.17 5.22
N LEU A 241 -18.92 1.04 4.80
CA LEU A 241 -19.04 0.67 3.39
C LEU A 241 -20.37 1.11 2.75
N THR A 242 -21.29 1.67 3.55
CA THR A 242 -22.60 2.18 3.13
C THR A 242 -22.56 3.63 2.68
#